data_AF-A0A357CQN2-F1
#
_entry.id   AF-A0A357CQN2-F1
#
_cell.length_a   1.000
_cell.length_b   1.000
_cell.length_c   1.000
_cell.angle_alpha   90.00
_cell.angle_beta   90.00
_cell.angle_gamma   90.00
#
_symmetry.space_group_name_H-M   'P 1'
#
loop_
_entity.id
_entity.type
_entity.pdbx_description
1 polymer ?
#
loop_
_entity_poly.entity_id
_entity_poly.type
_entity_poly.pdbx_seq_one_letter_code
_entity_poly.pdbx_strand_id
1 'polypeptide(L)'
;MTLLKLVENRMHELPALPLIAQRVVDLINNPTSSAGELERVIQHDQALTARVLKLVNSAYYGFPRRITTVGQGIVILGYRTLKELVLSITIAGLFQMKGEHKGFDRIALWQHAVGTAVGAKISAINILCWDS
;
A
#
# COMPACT_ATOMS: atom_id res chain seq x y z
N MET A 1 16.99 -23.73 24.87
CA MET A 1 17.24 -22.68 23.85
C MET A 1 15.90 -22.06 23.51
N THR A 2 15.48 -21.10 24.34
CA THR A 2 14.09 -20.61 24.47
C THR A 2 13.66 -19.77 23.26
N LEU A 3 12.44 -20.01 22.77
CA LEU A 3 11.79 -19.35 21.63
C LEU A 3 11.99 -17.82 21.55
N LEU A 4 12.15 -17.15 22.70
CA LEU A 4 12.46 -15.73 22.82
C LEU A 4 13.71 -15.32 22.03
N LYS A 5 14.81 -16.09 22.11
CA LYS A 5 16.04 -15.80 21.35
C LYS A 5 15.84 -15.91 19.84
N LEU A 6 14.89 -16.75 19.41
CA LEU A 6 14.60 -16.97 18.00
C LEU A 6 13.73 -15.84 17.41
N VAL A 7 12.84 -15.27 18.22
CA VAL A 7 12.07 -14.05 17.88
C VAL A 7 13.00 -12.83 17.86
N GLU A 8 13.88 -12.70 18.84
CA GLU A 8 14.86 -11.61 18.94
C GLU A 8 15.83 -11.57 17.75
N ASN A 9 16.32 -12.73 17.29
CA ASN A 9 17.14 -12.82 16.09
C ASN A 9 16.35 -12.54 14.80
N ARG A 10 15.08 -12.94 14.69
CA ARG A 10 14.25 -12.66 13.50
C ARG A 10 13.80 -11.21 13.39
N MET A 11 13.74 -10.46 14.50
CA MET A 11 13.41 -9.03 14.47
C MET A 11 14.45 -8.22 13.66
N HIS A 12 15.69 -8.68 13.61
CA HIS A 12 16.76 -8.05 12.83
C HIS A 12 16.64 -8.28 11.30
N GLU A 13 15.78 -9.19 10.85
CA GLU A 13 15.55 -9.50 9.44
C GLU A 13 14.34 -8.76 8.85
N LEU A 14 13.64 -7.95 9.65
CA LEU A 14 12.59 -7.09 9.10
C LEU A 14 13.23 -5.94 8.32
N PRO A 15 12.85 -5.75 7.05
CA PRO A 15 13.34 -4.62 6.28
C PRO A 15 12.87 -3.33 6.95
N ALA A 16 13.82 -2.42 7.22
CA ALA A 16 13.52 -1.11 7.75
C ALA A 16 12.53 -0.39 6.81
N LEU A 17 11.50 0.25 7.38
CA LEU A 17 10.55 1.04 6.60
C LEU A 17 11.31 2.16 5.89
N PRO A 18 11.31 2.24 4.54
CA PRO A 18 11.96 3.33 3.83
C PRO A 18 11.31 4.66 4.21
N LEU A 19 12.08 5.74 4.17
CA LEU A 19 11.63 7.08 4.58
C LEU A 19 10.32 7.52 3.90
N ILE A 20 10.13 7.12 2.64
CA ILE A 20 8.90 7.39 1.88
C ILE A 20 7.67 6.68 2.50
N ALA A 21 7.84 5.46 3.02
CA ALA A 21 6.80 4.70 3.71
C ALA A 21 6.37 5.38 5.00
N GLN A 22 7.36 5.85 5.77
CA GLN A 22 7.10 6.55 7.03
C GLN A 22 6.32 7.83 6.76
N ARG A 23 6.75 8.65 5.79
CA ARG A 23 6.02 9.87 5.39
C ARG A 23 4.61 9.60 4.91
N VAL A 24 4.41 8.53 4.13
CA VAL A 24 3.07 8.13 3.71
C VAL A 24 2.23 7.76 4.93
N VAL A 25 2.75 6.93 5.84
CA VAL A 25 2.08 6.52 7.09
C VAL A 25 1.75 7.72 7.98
N ASP A 26 2.64 8.69 8.11
CA ASP A 26 2.42 9.92 8.87
C ASP A 26 1.28 10.74 8.25
N LEU A 27 1.27 10.86 6.92
CA LEU A 27 0.15 11.47 6.21
C LEU A 27 -1.13 10.65 6.39
N ILE A 28 -1.06 9.31 6.44
CA ILE A 28 -2.21 8.43 6.72
C ILE A 28 -2.84 8.76 8.07
N ASN A 29 -2.02 8.81 9.11
CA ASN A 29 -2.44 8.98 10.49
C ASN A 29 -2.80 10.44 10.83
N ASN A 30 -2.46 11.40 9.97
CA ASN A 30 -2.84 12.78 10.16
C ASN A 30 -4.24 13.07 9.56
N PRO A 31 -5.27 13.35 10.38
CA PRO A 31 -6.63 13.66 9.91
C PRO A 31 -6.74 14.99 9.16
N THR A 32 -5.77 15.89 9.29
CA THR A 32 -5.74 17.19 8.58
C THR A 32 -4.88 17.18 7.32
N SER A 33 -4.30 16.03 6.97
CA SER A 33 -3.45 15.89 5.77
C SER A 33 -4.21 16.16 4.48
N SER A 34 -3.59 16.93 3.60
CA SER A 34 -4.19 17.35 2.33
C SER A 34 -3.78 16.46 1.15
N ALA A 35 -4.64 16.45 0.13
CA ALA A 35 -4.35 15.83 -1.17
C ALA A 35 -3.02 16.32 -1.79
N GLY A 36 -2.73 17.62 -1.66
CA GLY A 36 -1.51 18.22 -2.20
C GLY A 36 -0.24 17.77 -1.49
N GLU A 37 -0.30 17.52 -0.19
CA GLU A 37 0.85 16.96 0.55
C GLU A 37 1.16 15.53 0.13
N LEU A 38 0.12 14.70 -0.02
CA LEU A 38 0.27 13.33 -0.51
C LEU A 38 0.82 13.31 -1.95
N GLU A 39 0.31 14.17 -2.82
CA GLU A 39 0.84 14.33 -4.18
C GLU A 39 2.32 14.69 -4.17
N ARG A 40 2.74 15.67 -3.36
CA ARG A 40 4.15 16.09 -3.26
C ARG A 40 5.06 14.96 -2.80
N VAL A 41 4.63 14.18 -1.81
CA VAL A 41 5.41 13.03 -1.30
C VAL A 41 5.57 11.98 -2.38
N ILE A 42 4.49 11.64 -3.11
CA ILE A 42 4.54 10.63 -4.17
C ILE A 42 5.42 11.12 -5.33
N GLN A 43 5.24 12.37 -5.78
CA GLN A 43 5.98 12.95 -6.91
C GLN A 43 7.50 13.04 -6.66
N HIS A 44 7.95 13.15 -5.41
CA HIS A 44 9.37 13.14 -5.07
C HIS A 44 10.04 11.78 -5.34
N ASP A 45 9.28 10.69 -5.40
CA ASP A 45 9.77 9.37 -5.73
C ASP A 45 9.22 8.92 -7.09
N GLN A 46 10.06 8.96 -8.12
CA GLN A 46 9.68 8.58 -9.48
C GLN A 46 9.25 7.11 -9.59
N ALA A 47 9.87 6.21 -8.81
CA ALA A 47 9.51 4.79 -8.82
C ALA A 47 8.14 4.56 -8.19
N LEU A 48 7.85 5.24 -7.07
CA LEU A 48 6.55 5.22 -6.43
C LEU A 48 5.47 5.83 -7.34
N THR A 49 5.74 6.99 -7.94
CA THR A 49 4.85 7.65 -8.89
C THR A 49 4.48 6.72 -10.04
N ALA A 50 5.47 6.07 -10.67
CA ALA A 50 5.23 5.13 -11.76
C ALA A 50 4.38 3.93 -11.33
N ARG A 51 4.63 3.36 -10.14
CA ARG A 51 3.85 2.25 -9.58
C ARG A 51 2.41 2.66 -9.28
N VAL A 52 2.20 3.84 -8.70
CA VAL A 52 0.87 4.40 -8.43
C VAL A 52 0.12 4.57 -9.74
N LEU A 53 0.69 5.28 -10.72
CA LEU A 53 0.03 5.49 -12.02
C LEU A 53 -0.25 4.18 -12.76
N LYS A 54 0.63 3.18 -12.67
CA LYS A 54 0.41 1.86 -13.28
C LYS A 54 -0.80 1.15 -12.64
N LEU A 55 -0.92 1.21 -11.31
CA LEU A 55 -2.02 0.55 -10.60
C LEU A 55 -3.34 1.30 -10.78
N VAL A 56 -3.32 2.63 -10.76
CA VAL A 56 -4.49 3.48 -11.07
C VAL A 56 -5.02 3.24 -12.48
N ASN A 57 -4.14 3.02 -13.45
CA ASN A 57 -4.52 2.67 -14.83
C ASN A 57 -4.75 1.17 -15.05
N SER A 58 -4.78 0.36 -13.99
CA SER A 58 -5.01 -1.08 -14.14
C SER A 58 -6.46 -1.39 -14.51
N ALA A 59 -6.67 -2.58 -15.09
CA ALA A 59 -8.01 -3.08 -15.43
C ALA A 59 -8.97 -3.13 -14.22
N TYR A 60 -8.44 -3.16 -12.99
CA TYR A 60 -9.23 -3.10 -11.76
C TYR A 60 -10.07 -1.82 -11.65
N TYR A 61 -9.50 -0.68 -12.04
CA TYR A 61 -10.21 0.60 -12.01
C TYR A 61 -10.86 0.96 -13.37
N GLY A 62 -10.34 0.43 -14.48
CA GLY A 62 -11.04 0.43 -15.77
C GLY A 62 -11.36 1.82 -16.35
N PHE A 63 -10.55 2.84 -16.04
CA PHE A 63 -10.85 4.21 -16.48
C PHE A 63 -10.77 4.39 -18.01
N PRO A 64 -11.71 5.12 -18.64
CA PRO A 64 -11.75 5.32 -20.09
C PRO A 64 -10.65 6.27 -20.59
N ARG A 65 -10.10 7.11 -19.71
CA ARG A 65 -8.96 7.99 -20.00
C ARG A 65 -7.78 7.62 -19.12
N ARG A 66 -6.59 7.62 -19.72
CA ARG A 66 -5.34 7.34 -19.01
C ARG A 66 -5.02 8.46 -18.02
N ILE A 67 -4.80 8.08 -16.78
CA ILE A 67 -4.34 8.97 -15.71
C ILE A 67 -2.84 9.21 -15.87
N THR A 68 -2.44 10.47 -15.94
CA THR A 68 -1.04 10.86 -16.20
C THR A 68 -0.36 11.51 -15.00
N THR A 69 -1.13 12.05 -14.06
CA THR A 69 -0.61 12.70 -12.85
C THR A 69 -1.26 12.14 -11.59
N VAL A 70 -0.53 12.25 -10.48
CA VAL A 70 -1.02 11.80 -9.17
C VAL A 70 -2.22 12.62 -8.73
N GLY A 71 -2.19 13.95 -8.87
CA GLY A 71 -3.33 14.82 -8.59
C GLY A 71 -4.59 14.46 -9.38
N GLN A 72 -4.46 14.12 -10.66
CA GLN A 72 -5.59 13.62 -11.45
C GLN A 72 -6.15 12.30 -10.88
N GLY A 73 -5.27 11.41 -10.43
CA GLY A 73 -5.65 10.20 -9.70
C GLY A 73 -6.40 10.50 -8.39
N ILE A 74 -5.96 11.52 -7.62
CA ILE A 74 -6.65 11.93 -6.39
C ILE A 74 -8.06 12.45 -6.68
N VAL A 75 -8.22 13.28 -7.71
CA VAL A 75 -9.52 13.83 -8.10
C VAL A 75 -10.51 12.74 -8.50
N ILE A 76 -10.04 11.70 -9.19
CA ILE A 76 -10.91 10.65 -9.76
C ILE A 76 -11.18 9.51 -8.75
N LEU A 77 -10.17 9.04 -8.02
CA LEU A 77 -10.31 7.94 -7.06
C LEU A 77 -10.72 8.41 -5.66
N GLY A 78 -10.50 9.69 -5.37
CA GLY A 78 -10.60 10.25 -4.04
C GLY A 78 -9.32 10.07 -3.22
N TYR A 79 -9.10 11.02 -2.30
CA TYR A 79 -7.93 11.08 -1.42
C TYR A 79 -7.71 9.80 -0.61
N ARG A 80 -8.79 9.27 0.01
CA ARG A 80 -8.74 8.06 0.83
C ARG A 80 -8.28 6.83 0.04
N THR A 81 -8.86 6.62 -1.14
CA THR A 81 -8.50 5.48 -1.98
C THR A 81 -7.04 5.55 -2.40
N LEU A 82 -6.58 6.73 -2.86
CA LEU A 82 -5.19 6.89 -3.27
C LEU A 82 -4.21 6.64 -2.11
N LYS A 83 -4.56 7.11 -0.91
CA LYS A 83 -3.79 6.93 0.32
C LYS A 83 -3.60 5.45 0.67
N GLU A 84 -4.67 4.64 0.64
CA GLU A 84 -4.62 3.18 0.85
C GLU A 84 -3.78 2.45 -0.22
N LEU A 85 -3.84 2.95 -1.45
CA LEU A 85 -3.13 2.43 -2.62
C LEU A 85 -1.61 2.60 -2.47
N VAL A 86 -1.18 3.80 -2.08
CA VAL A 86 0.23 4.16 -1.89
C VAL A 86 0.83 3.36 -0.73
N LEU A 87 0.08 3.18 0.36
CA LEU A 87 0.49 2.30 1.46
C LEU A 87 0.73 0.87 0.96
N SER A 88 -0.22 0.32 0.21
CA SER A 88 -0.11 -1.05 -0.33
C SER A 88 1.11 -1.21 -1.22
N ILE A 89 1.37 -0.27 -2.12
CA ILE A 89 2.55 -0.29 -3.00
C ILE A 89 3.84 -0.26 -2.18
N THR A 90 3.87 0.54 -1.13
CA THR A 90 5.06 0.74 -0.32
C THR A 90 5.37 -0.50 0.52
N ILE A 91 4.35 -1.11 1.12
CA ILE A 91 4.47 -2.37 1.85
C ILE A 91 4.86 -3.50 0.90
N ALA A 92 4.28 -3.57 -0.31
CA ALA A 92 4.67 -4.54 -1.33
C ALA A 92 6.17 -4.46 -1.66
N GLY A 93 6.74 -3.24 -1.69
CA GLY A 93 8.17 -3.02 -1.91
C GLY A 93 9.05 -3.60 -0.81
N LEU A 94 8.61 -3.52 0.45
CA LEU A 94 9.30 -4.11 1.60
C LEU A 94 9.35 -5.63 1.52
N PHE A 95 8.24 -6.28 1.17
CA PHE A 95 8.17 -7.73 1.07
C PHE A 95 8.90 -8.32 -0.15
N GLN A 96 9.20 -7.49 -1.16
CA GLN A 96 9.97 -7.87 -2.34
C GLN A 96 11.49 -7.69 -2.17
N MET A 97 11.97 -7.18 -1.02
CA MET A 97 13.41 -7.12 -0.76
C MET A 97 14.00 -8.54 -0.71
N LYS A 98 14.94 -8.82 -1.62
CA LYS A 98 15.57 -10.12 -1.82
C LYS A 98 16.29 -10.59 -0.57
N GLY A 99 15.72 -11.59 0.07
CA GLY A 99 16.36 -12.46 1.05
C GLY A 99 15.68 -13.81 0.98
N GLU A 100 16.26 -14.74 0.22
CA GLU A 100 15.79 -16.12 0.11
C GLU A 100 15.96 -16.82 1.47
N HIS A 101 14.94 -16.77 2.31
CA HIS A 101 14.86 -17.65 3.47
C HIS A 101 14.19 -18.94 3.02
N LYS A 102 14.99 -20.01 2.93
CA LYS A 102 14.51 -21.38 2.71
C LYS A 102 13.49 -21.73 3.82
N GLY A 103 12.20 -21.58 3.52
CA GLY A 103 11.10 -21.88 4.44
C GLY A 103 10.07 -20.76 4.67
N PHE A 104 10.27 -19.54 4.14
CA PHE A 104 9.29 -18.46 4.28
C PHE A 104 9.02 -17.76 2.94
N ASP A 105 7.85 -18.04 2.36
CA ASP A 105 7.40 -17.41 1.12
C ASP A 105 6.73 -16.05 1.43
N ARG A 106 7.52 -14.98 1.28
CA ARG A 106 7.05 -13.59 1.47
C ARG A 106 6.01 -13.19 0.42
N ILE A 107 6.05 -13.77 -0.78
CA ILE A 107 5.10 -13.47 -1.85
C ILE A 107 3.74 -14.08 -1.52
N ALA A 108 3.72 -15.34 -1.08
CA ALA A 108 2.48 -16.00 -0.64
C ALA A 108 1.84 -15.27 0.56
N LEU A 109 2.66 -14.83 1.52
CA LEU A 109 2.17 -14.02 2.65
C LEU A 109 1.54 -12.70 2.18
N TRP A 110 2.24 -11.98 1.30
CA TRP A 110 1.74 -10.72 0.75
C TRP A 110 0.43 -10.90 -0.01
N GLN A 111 0.34 -11.92 -0.88
CA GLN A 111 -0.89 -12.26 -1.60
C GLN A 111 -2.04 -12.59 -0.66
N HIS A 112 -1.78 -13.34 0.41
CA HIS A 112 -2.79 -13.64 1.42
C HIS A 112 -3.26 -12.38 2.15
N ALA A 113 -2.34 -11.52 2.63
CA ALA A 113 -2.66 -10.29 3.34
C ALA A 113 -3.49 -9.32 2.48
N VAL A 114 -3.12 -9.16 1.20
CA VAL A 114 -3.90 -8.35 0.25
C VAL A 114 -5.26 -8.98 -0.02
N GLY A 115 -5.30 -10.30 -0.25
CA GLY A 115 -6.54 -11.02 -0.54
C GLY A 115 -7.57 -10.88 0.59
N THR A 116 -7.15 -11.03 1.85
CA THR A 116 -8.04 -10.87 3.01
C THR A 116 -8.45 -9.42 3.22
N ALA A 117 -7.55 -8.45 3.01
CA ALA A 117 -7.89 -7.02 3.10
C ALA A 117 -8.93 -6.59 2.06
N VAL A 118 -8.76 -7.01 0.80
CA VAL A 118 -9.72 -6.73 -0.27
C VAL A 118 -11.05 -7.44 0.02
N GLY A 119 -11.02 -8.71 0.43
CA GLY A 119 -12.21 -9.46 0.82
C GLY A 119 -12.99 -8.77 1.93
N ALA A 120 -12.31 -8.33 3.00
CA ALA A 120 -12.92 -7.59 4.10
C ALA A 120 -13.55 -6.26 3.64
N LYS A 121 -12.88 -5.54 2.74
CA LYS A 121 -13.39 -4.27 2.19
C LYS A 121 -14.65 -4.48 1.35
N ILE A 122 -14.69 -5.51 0.50
CA ILE A 122 -15.86 -5.84 -0.31
C ILE A 122 -17.04 -6.25 0.59
N SER A 123 -16.80 -7.08 1.59
CA SER A 123 -17.83 -7.49 2.56
C SER A 123 -18.38 -6.29 3.32
N ALA A 124 -17.53 -5.35 3.75
CA ALA A 124 -17.96 -4.15 4.44
C ALA A 124 -18.84 -3.24 3.56
N ILE A 125 -18.53 -3.12 2.27
CA ILE A 125 -19.37 -2.37 1.30
C ILE A 125 -20.73 -3.05 1.14
N ASN A 126 -20.76 -4.39 1.03
CA ASN A 126 -22.01 -5.15 0.88
C ASN A 126 -22.90 -5.10 2.12
N ILE A 127 -22.33 -5.08 3.33
CA ILE A 127 -23.09 -4.99 4.57
C ILE A 127 -23.76 -3.61 4.73
N LEU A 128 -23.09 -2.53 4.29
CA LEU A 128 -23.69 -1.19 4.29
C LEU A 128 -24.85 -1.03 3.30
N CYS A 129 -24.94 -1.88 2.27
CA CYS A 129 -26.04 -1.87 1.30
C CYS A 129 -27.23 -2.75 1.69
N TRP A 130 -27.14 -3.53 2.77
CA TRP A 130 -28.22 -4.42 3.22
C TRP A 130 -29.13 -3.79 4.29
N ASP A 131 -28.78 -2.59 4.76
CA ASP A 131 -29.51 -1.83 5.78
C ASP A 131 -30.33 -0.66 5.16
N SER A 132 -30.73 -0.78 3.89
CA SER A 132 -31.59 0.18 3.16
C SER A 132 -32.65 -0.52 2.34
#